data_AF-A0A9D7KER0-F1
#
_entry.id   AF-A0A9D7KER0-F1
#
_cell.length_a   1.000
_cell.length_b   1.000
_cell.length_c   1.000
_cell.angle_alpha   90.00
_cell.angle_beta   90.00
_cell.angle_gamma   90.00
#
_symmetry.space_group_name_H-M   'P 1'
#
loop_
_entity.id
_entity.type
_entity.pdbx_description
1 polymer ?
#
loop_
_entity_poly.entity_id
_entity_poly.type
_entity_poly.pdbx_seq_one_letter_code
_entity_poly.pdbx_strand_id
1 'polypeptide(L)'
;MKKIFLIMLILVVTASAQFKKDPFNQPEIKDGLFNKESGGSFLSNIFNSDNFSMKHSFDASFSTFGEHGLATTVYTNSMFYKFADNLNVRVDA
;
A
#
# COMPACT_ATOMS: atom_id res chain seq x y z
N MET A 1 35.74 4.89 34.82
CA MET A 1 34.28 4.78 34.62
C MET A 1 33.75 5.80 33.61
N LYS A 2 33.95 7.11 33.80
CA LYS A 2 33.46 8.16 32.87
C LYS A 2 33.90 7.99 31.40
N LYS A 3 35.14 7.52 31.17
CA LYS A 3 35.68 7.28 29.82
C LYS A 3 35.01 6.12 29.07
N ILE A 4 34.58 5.08 29.79
CA ILE A 4 33.90 3.90 29.22
C ILE A 4 32.47 4.28 28.82
N PHE A 5 31.80 5.06 29.66
CA PHE A 5 30.46 5.58 29.37
C PHE A 5 30.44 6.47 28.11
N LEU A 6 31.47 7.30 27.93
CA LEU A 6 31.61 8.15 26.74
C LEU A 6 31.76 7.32 25.45
N ILE A 7 32.55 6.25 25.48
CA ILE A 7 32.75 5.35 24.34
C ILE A 7 31.44 4.63 23.97
N MET A 8 30.69 4.18 24.98
CA MET A 8 29.40 3.53 24.77
C MET A 8 28.36 4.47 24.14
N LEU A 9 28.37 5.76 24.51
CA LEU A 9 27.47 6.77 23.94
C LEU A 9 27.77 7.03 22.45
N ILE A 10 29.04 7.03 22.05
CA ILE A 10 29.45 7.27 20.65
C ILE A 10 29.02 6.10 19.73
N LEU A 11 29.04 4.86 20.23
CA LEU A 11 28.63 3.67 19.47
C LEU A 11 27.13 3.63 19.16
N VAL A 12 26.28 4.28 19.97
CA VAL A 12 24.83 4.34 19.71
C VAL A 12 24.50 5.27 18.54
N VAL A 13 25.29 6.32 18.30
CA VAL A 13 25.02 7.32 17.27
C VAL A 13 25.27 6.79 15.85
N THR A 14 26.18 5.83 15.67
CA THR A 14 26.52 5.28 14.35
C THR A 14 25.53 4.22 13.84
N ALA A 15 24.58 3.79 14.66
CA ALA A 15 23.62 2.73 14.31
C ALA A 15 22.48 3.19 13.38
N SER A 16 22.35 4.50 13.08
CA SER A 16 21.22 5.04 12.30
C SER A 16 21.49 5.21 10.78
N ALA A 17 22.57 4.67 10.22
CA ALA A 17 22.99 4.96 8.83
C ALA A 17 22.81 3.80 7.82
N GLN A 18 22.01 2.76 8.11
CA GLN A 18 21.91 1.57 7.24
C GLN A 18 20.68 1.48 6.33
N PHE A 19 20.01 2.59 6.01
CA PHE A 19 19.05 2.59 4.90
C PHE A 19 19.41 3.67 3.89
N LYS A 20 20.50 3.42 3.13
CA LYS A 20 20.66 4.06 1.83
C LYS A 20 19.61 3.41 0.91
N LYS A 21 18.38 3.93 0.95
CA LYS A 21 17.32 3.58 -0.01
C LYS A 21 17.91 3.84 -1.40
N ASP A 22 18.02 2.79 -2.20
CA ASP A 22 18.49 2.91 -3.57
C ASP A 22 17.46 3.76 -4.34
N PRO A 23 17.81 4.95 -4.85
CA PRO A 23 16.83 5.85 -5.47
C PRO A 23 16.20 5.25 -6.74
N PHE A 24 16.80 4.19 -7.28
CA PHE A 24 16.33 3.49 -8.48
C PHE A 24 15.55 2.21 -8.19
N ASN A 25 15.44 1.80 -6.92
CA ASN A 25 14.81 0.54 -6.52
C ASN A 25 13.83 0.80 -5.37
N GLN A 26 12.92 1.75 -5.59
CA GLN A 26 11.76 1.92 -4.73
C GLN A 26 10.73 0.87 -5.14
N PRO A 27 10.42 -0.12 -4.29
CA PRO A 27 9.35 -1.05 -4.58
C PRO A 27 8.06 -0.24 -4.68
N GLU A 28 7.43 -0.27 -5.85
CA GLU A 28 6.09 0.27 -5.99
C GLU A 28 5.14 -0.62 -5.20
N ILE A 29 4.02 -0.08 -4.72
CA ILE A 29 3.04 -0.84 -3.91
C ILE A 29 2.59 -2.12 -4.64
N LYS A 30 2.58 -2.09 -5.97
CA LYS A 30 2.31 -3.24 -6.85
C LYS A 30 3.33 -4.38 -6.73
N ASP A 31 4.60 -4.08 -6.45
CA ASP A 31 5.68 -5.06 -6.40
C ASP A 31 5.59 -5.98 -5.17
N GLY A 32 4.95 -5.52 -4.09
CA GLY A 32 4.67 -6.34 -2.90
C GLY A 32 3.37 -7.14 -2.98
N LEU A 33 2.47 -6.81 -3.93
CA LEU A 33 1.16 -7.45 -4.08
C LEU A 33 1.16 -8.58 -5.10
N PHE A 34 2.04 -8.52 -6.10
CA PHE A 34 2.11 -9.53 -7.17
C PHE A 34 3.38 -10.34 -7.08
N ASN A 35 3.31 -11.45 -6.35
CA ASN A 35 4.29 -12.51 -6.47
C ASN A 35 4.19 -13.07 -7.89
N LYS A 36 5.23 -12.87 -8.69
CA LYS A 36 5.29 -13.27 -10.10
C LYS A 36 5.53 -14.78 -10.19
N GLU A 37 4.59 -15.58 -9.70
CA GLU A 37 4.58 -17.02 -9.94
C GLU A 37 4.12 -17.28 -11.37
N SER A 38 5.09 -17.58 -12.22
CA SER A 38 4.90 -18.10 -13.56
C SER A 38 4.26 -19.49 -13.49
N GLY A 39 2.94 -19.56 -13.59
CA GLY A 39 2.24 -20.84 -13.74
C GLY A 39 0.72 -20.69 -13.78
N GLY A 40 0.10 -20.92 -14.94
CA GLY A 40 -1.33 -21.15 -15.03
C GLY A 40 -2.09 -20.28 -16.03
N SER A 41 -2.51 -20.94 -17.11
CA SER A 41 -3.28 -20.44 -18.24
C SER A 41 -4.69 -19.96 -17.82
N PHE A 42 -5.22 -18.95 -18.52
CA PHE A 42 -6.59 -18.41 -18.45
C PHE A 42 -6.97 -17.53 -17.24
N LEU A 43 -6.78 -17.96 -15.99
CA LEU A 43 -7.20 -17.16 -14.83
C LEU A 43 -6.30 -15.94 -14.57
N SER A 44 -5.03 -16.00 -14.95
CA SER A 44 -4.09 -14.88 -14.89
C SER A 44 -4.43 -13.73 -15.86
N ASN A 45 -5.13 -14.03 -16.97
CA ASN A 45 -5.60 -13.01 -17.91
C ASN A 45 -6.92 -12.35 -17.47
N ILE A 46 -7.81 -13.11 -16.81
CA ILE A 46 -9.03 -12.54 -16.21
C ILE A 46 -8.67 -11.74 -14.96
N PHE A 47 -7.74 -12.19 -14.12
CA PHE A 47 -7.26 -11.41 -12.98
C PHE A 47 -5.97 -10.65 -13.29
N ASN A 48 -5.78 -10.22 -14.54
CA ASN A 48 -4.67 -9.35 -14.85
C ASN A 48 -4.82 -8.06 -14.00
N SER A 49 -3.85 -7.79 -13.13
CA SER A 49 -3.82 -6.59 -12.28
C SER A 49 -3.97 -5.31 -13.08
N ASP A 50 -3.59 -5.31 -14.36
CA ASP A 50 -3.69 -4.13 -15.21
C ASP A 50 -5.17 -3.74 -15.48
N ASN A 51 -6.07 -4.73 -15.45
CA ASN A 51 -7.51 -4.54 -15.68
C ASN A 51 -8.33 -4.47 -14.39
N PHE A 52 -7.76 -4.87 -13.25
CA PHE A 52 -8.43 -4.84 -11.96
C PHE A 52 -7.80 -3.80 -11.04
N SER A 53 -8.56 -2.77 -10.66
CA SER A 53 -8.10 -1.77 -9.69
C SER A 53 -8.92 -1.85 -8.41
N MET A 54 -8.22 -1.79 -7.28
CA MET A 54 -8.82 -1.70 -5.95
C MET A 54 -8.44 -0.36 -5.33
N LYS A 55 -9.44 0.37 -4.83
CA LYS A 55 -9.26 1.61 -4.09
C LYS A 55 -9.77 1.42 -2.68
N HIS A 56 -8.91 1.61 -1.70
CA HIS A 56 -9.22 1.44 -0.29
C HIS A 56 -9.30 2.82 0.36
N SER A 57 -10.35 3.08 1.14
CA SER A 57 -10.46 4.27 1.99
C SER A 57 -10.80 3.88 3.42
N PHE A 58 -10.30 4.67 4.35
CA PHE A 58 -10.49 4.49 5.78
C PHE A 58 -10.87 5.84 6.37
N ASP A 59 -12.03 5.89 7.01
CA ASP A 59 -12.57 7.10 7.63
C ASP A 59 -12.82 6.81 9.10
N ALA A 60 -12.17 7.56 9.97
CA ALA A 60 -12.39 7.49 11.41
C ALA A 60 -12.91 8.83 11.91
N SER A 61 -13.98 8.79 12.70
CA SER A 61 -14.55 9.96 13.35
C SER A 61 -14.75 9.68 14.83
N PHE A 62 -14.57 10.72 15.63
CA PHE A 62 -14.71 10.66 17.07
C PHE A 62 -15.51 11.88 17.51
N SER A 63 -16.57 11.64 18.28
CA SER A 63 -17.43 12.67 18.84
C SER A 63 -17.52 12.48 20.35
N THR A 64 -17.50 13.59 21.09
CA THR A 64 -17.68 13.58 22.53
C THR A 64 -18.85 14.48 22.89
N PHE A 65 -19.68 14.02 23.83
CA PHE A 65 -20.74 14.83 24.42
C PHE A 65 -20.83 14.52 25.91
N GLY A 66 -20.54 15.53 26.75
CA GLY A 66 -20.38 15.32 28.19
C GLY A 66 -19.22 14.37 28.49
N GLU A 67 -19.47 13.34 29.29
CA GLU A 67 -18.49 12.30 29.64
C GLU A 67 -18.53 11.07 28.71
N HIS A 68 -19.35 11.11 27.65
CA HIS A 68 -19.48 10.01 26.70
C HIS A 68 -18.74 10.32 25.39
N GLY A 69 -18.04 9.32 24.87
CA GLY A 69 -17.36 9.37 23.58
C GLY A 69 -17.92 8.30 22.63
N LEU A 70 -18.06 8.66 21.37
CA LEU A 70 -18.46 7.76 20.28
C LEU A 70 -17.41 7.80 19.18
N ALA A 71 -16.79 6.65 18.93
CA ALA A 71 -15.85 6.43 17.85
C ALA A 71 -16.54 5.65 16.73
N THR A 72 -16.49 6.16 15.50
CA THR A 72 -16.98 5.46 14.30
C THR A 72 -15.84 5.31 13.32
N THR A 73 -15.60 4.07 12.90
CA THR A 73 -14.59 3.73 11.90
C THR A 73 -15.26 3.05 10.73
N VAL A 74 -15.00 3.55 9.53
CA VAL A 74 -15.53 3.05 8.27
C VAL A 74 -14.36 2.63 7.38
N TYR A 75 -14.44 1.42 6.85
CA TYR A 75 -13.53 0.92 5.84
C TYR A 75 -14.32 0.67 4.56
N THR A 76 -13.87 1.27 3.45
CA THR A 76 -14.49 1.09 2.14
C THR A 76 -13.47 0.53 1.16
N ASN A 77 -13.83 -0.55 0.47
CA ASN A 77 -13.07 -1.08 -0.65
C ASN A 77 -13.91 -0.95 -1.94
N SER A 78 -13.42 -0.17 -2.89
CA SER A 78 -14.00 -0.02 -4.23
C SER A 78 -13.19 -0.87 -5.21
N MET A 79 -13.85 -1.82 -5.86
CA MET A 79 -13.24 -2.69 -6.86
C MET A 79 -13.77 -2.33 -8.24
N PHE A 80 -12.87 -2.15 -9.22
CA PHE A 80 -13.21 -1.88 -10.61
C PHE A 80 -12.48 -2.86 -11.52
N TYR A 81 -13.22 -3.46 -12.44
CA TYR A 81 -12.68 -4.38 -13.43
C TYR A 81 -12.97 -3.89 -14.85
N LYS A 82 -11.91 -3.71 -15.64
CA LYS A 82 -11.94 -3.27 -17.03
C LYS A 82 -12.09 -4.49 -17.94
N PHE A 83 -13.30 -4.73 -18.44
CA PHE A 83 -13.59 -5.87 -19.31
C PHE A 83 -13.07 -5.71 -20.75
N ALA A 84 -12.84 -4.49 -21.21
CA ALA A 84 -12.32 -4.20 -22.56
C ALA A 84 -11.61 -2.84 -22.61
N ASP A 85 -10.56 -2.73 -23.42
CA ASP A 85 -9.76 -1.51 -23.50
C ASP A 85 -10.45 -0.34 -24.18
N ASN A 86 -11.29 -0.62 -25.18
CA ASN A 86 -11.90 0.36 -26.07
C ASN A 86 -13.28 -0.11 -26.57
N LEU A 87 -14.19 -0.45 -25.65
CA LEU A 87 -15.57 -0.76 -26.03
C LEU A 87 -16.33 0.53 -26.39
N ASN A 88 -16.08 1.05 -27.59
CA ASN A 88 -16.88 2.11 -28.20
C ASN A 88 -18.04 1.48 -28.95
N VAL A 89 -19.18 1.33 -28.29
CA VAL A 89 -20.43 0.95 -28.96
C VAL A 89 -21.01 2.21 -29.61
N ARG A 90 -20.87 2.33 -30.92
CA ARG A 90 -21.56 3.34 -31.71
C ARG A 90 -22.67 2.66 -32.50
N VAL A 91 -23.90 2.96 -32.15
CA VAL A 91 -25.08 2.58 -32.94
C VAL A 91 -25.37 3.78 -33.83
N ASP A 92 -25.01 3.68 -35.11
CA ASP A 92 -25.58 4.55 -36.14
C ASP A 92 -26.93 3.96 -36.54
N ALA A 93 -27.96 4.81 -36.56
CA ALA A 93 -29.30 4.50 -37.02
C ALA A 93 -29.53 5.10 -38.41
#